data_AF-A0A7K1A5T5-F1
#
_entry.id   AF-A0A7K1A5T5-F1
#
_cell.length_a   1.000
_cell.length_b   1.000
_cell.length_c   1.000
_cell.angle_alpha   90.00
_cell.angle_beta   90.00
_cell.angle_gamma   90.00
#
_symmetry.space_group_name_H-M   'P 1'
#
loop_
_entity.id
_entity.type
_entity.pdbx_description
1 polymer ?
#
loop_
_entity_poly.entity_id
_entity_poly.type
_entity_poly.pdbx_seq_one_letter_code
_entity_poly.pdbx_strand_id
1 'polypeptide(L)'
;MAPALSSFRWSPVGSELVRQWSMFRFVVVVAIGFATLVSASNLSLAQTATTTARVVPASLRIRAFGDAVTAGFGIDASGLVVPREKTIDCRPKWIGDGTATTAGTRCSSNGLNGPGSSPDEISFSADFGLANKASWAAQVASQLNAIDFANYAVAGSSLVSWMNLPKDDTAPAEGAQHDLLERIERDDPDIVLATIGGDLLLQQPASPVRTCAPLSDVATQGTQFTDCVNALLDRQMTKQRIMAISFDVLAHTQNAKLLLAYYLPAEPQFSVLLPWQQTVLAQAINAQIDAAVQGVAESGAAWAQRIDVVPVAIQSDRCPPVVIAGPSFLGRTWFTPLSACGVAGVPPAAKALAFTPVSMGTVPSALLQQVLATVAVAAIQRHAWA
;
A
#
# COMPACT_ATOMS: atom_id res chain seq x y z
N MET A 1 -0.88 -35.76 -46.24
CA MET A 1 -0.15 -36.35 -45.10
C MET A 1 1.02 -35.42 -44.79
N ALA A 2 1.09 -34.92 -43.56
CA ALA A 2 2.14 -34.07 -42.93
C ALA A 2 2.53 -32.74 -43.62
N PRO A 3 2.52 -31.60 -42.90
CA PRO A 3 3.31 -30.43 -43.26
C PRO A 3 4.61 -30.35 -42.46
N ALA A 4 5.57 -29.68 -43.07
CA ALA A 4 6.92 -29.45 -42.61
C ALA A 4 7.08 -28.04 -41.99
N LEU A 5 8.05 -27.94 -41.06
CA LEU A 5 8.94 -26.80 -40.78
C LEU A 5 8.33 -25.45 -40.32
N SER A 6 8.65 -25.03 -39.10
CA SER A 6 9.83 -24.16 -38.87
C SER A 6 9.95 -23.75 -37.39
N SER A 7 11.21 -23.61 -36.98
CA SER A 7 11.72 -23.33 -35.65
C SER A 7 11.56 -21.86 -35.24
N PHE A 8 11.19 -21.61 -33.99
CA PHE A 8 11.62 -20.42 -33.24
C PHE A 8 12.19 -20.85 -31.89
N ARG A 9 13.50 -20.69 -31.74
CA ARG A 9 14.23 -20.72 -30.47
C ARG A 9 13.93 -19.42 -29.72
N TRP A 10 13.57 -19.55 -28.45
CA TRP A 10 13.84 -18.54 -27.43
C TRP A 10 14.34 -19.26 -26.17
N SER A 11 15.60 -19.04 -25.83
CA SER A 11 16.09 -19.08 -24.45
C SER A 11 15.76 -17.75 -23.79
N PRO A 12 15.62 -17.74 -22.47
CA PRO A 12 16.51 -16.87 -21.72
C PRO A 12 17.26 -17.63 -20.63
N VAL A 13 18.54 -17.31 -20.59
CA VAL A 13 19.52 -17.63 -19.56
C VAL A 13 19.42 -16.54 -18.49
N GLY A 14 19.48 -16.95 -17.21
CA GLY A 14 19.39 -16.10 -16.02
C GLY A 14 18.06 -16.35 -15.29
N SER A 15 17.98 -16.86 -14.06
CA SER A 15 18.88 -16.74 -12.92
C SER A 15 18.57 -17.81 -11.85
N GLU A 16 18.72 -19.10 -12.16
CA GLU A 16 18.57 -20.15 -11.12
C GLU A 16 19.59 -20.02 -9.98
N LEU A 17 20.75 -19.40 -10.25
CA LEU A 17 21.79 -19.15 -9.25
C LEU A 17 21.41 -18.10 -8.19
N VAL A 18 20.56 -17.12 -8.51
CA VAL A 18 20.10 -16.12 -7.52
C VAL A 18 19.08 -16.73 -6.56
N ARG A 19 18.29 -17.71 -7.04
CA ARG A 19 17.28 -18.40 -6.24
C ARG A 19 17.88 -19.37 -5.20
N GLN A 20 19.06 -19.92 -5.47
CA GLN A 20 19.75 -20.84 -4.54
C GLN A 20 20.48 -20.12 -3.40
N TRP A 21 21.00 -18.91 -3.64
CA TRP A 21 21.79 -18.19 -2.61
C TRP A 21 20.92 -17.55 -1.52
N SER A 22 19.67 -17.21 -1.83
CA SER A 22 18.71 -16.70 -0.83
C SER A 22 18.18 -17.81 0.11
N MET A 23 18.11 -19.07 -0.33
CA MET A 23 17.63 -20.17 0.51
C MET A 23 18.69 -20.67 1.52
N PHE A 24 19.98 -20.60 1.18
CA PHE A 24 21.05 -21.08 2.07
C PHE A 24 21.25 -20.22 3.32
N ARG A 25 20.92 -18.92 3.27
CA ARG A 25 20.97 -18.04 4.46
C ARG A 25 19.76 -18.22 5.39
N PHE A 26 18.61 -18.66 4.87
CA PHE A 26 17.40 -18.89 5.66
C PHE A 26 17.48 -20.14 6.56
N VAL A 27 18.18 -21.19 6.13
CA VAL A 27 18.27 -22.45 6.89
C VAL A 27 19.21 -22.33 8.10
N VAL A 28 20.22 -21.47 8.04
CA VAL A 28 21.20 -21.32 9.14
C VAL A 28 20.66 -20.47 10.30
N VAL A 29 19.78 -19.50 10.05
CA VAL A 29 19.20 -18.66 11.11
C VAL A 29 18.13 -19.41 11.92
N VAL A 30 17.36 -20.31 11.29
CA VAL A 30 16.34 -21.12 11.97
C VAL A 30 16.95 -22.23 12.85
N ALA A 31 18.11 -22.77 12.47
CA ALA A 31 18.76 -23.85 13.23
C ALA A 31 19.44 -23.39 14.53
N ILE A 32 19.86 -22.12 14.62
CA ILE A 32 20.54 -21.60 15.83
C ILE A 32 19.52 -21.16 16.90
N GLY A 33 18.29 -20.81 16.52
CA GLY A 33 17.22 -20.47 17.47
C GLY A 33 16.60 -21.66 18.22
N PHE A 34 16.77 -22.89 17.73
CA PHE A 34 16.15 -24.08 18.32
C PHE A 34 16.96 -24.73 19.46
N ALA A 35 18.21 -24.30 19.70
CA ALA A 35 19.09 -24.90 20.70
C ALA A 35 19.05 -24.23 22.09
N THR A 36 18.27 -23.15 22.29
CA THR A 36 18.20 -22.42 23.57
C THR A 36 16.80 -22.41 24.22
N LEU A 37 15.86 -23.23 23.75
CA LEU A 37 14.49 -23.32 24.27
C LEU A 37 14.27 -24.56 25.15
N VAL A 38 14.99 -24.64 26.27
CA VAL A 38 14.54 -25.43 27.43
C VAL A 38 14.96 -24.66 28.68
N SER A 39 13.98 -24.32 29.53
CA SER A 39 14.09 -23.66 30.86
C SER A 39 13.67 -22.18 30.93
N ALA A 40 12.37 -21.90 30.79
CA ALA A 40 11.72 -20.79 31.50
C ALA A 40 10.19 -20.98 31.52
N SER A 41 9.73 -22.06 32.14
CA SER A 41 8.31 -22.21 32.51
C SER A 41 8.11 -21.64 33.91
N ASN A 42 7.06 -20.85 34.07
CA ASN A 42 6.50 -20.28 35.30
C ASN A 42 7.06 -18.92 35.76
N LEU A 43 6.36 -17.84 35.37
CA LEU A 43 5.99 -16.73 36.26
C LEU A 43 4.87 -15.92 35.60
N SER A 44 3.65 -16.41 35.78
CA SER A 44 2.42 -15.63 35.62
C SER A 44 2.33 -14.66 36.80
N LEU A 45 2.83 -13.45 36.63
CA LEU A 45 2.44 -12.30 37.45
C LEU A 45 1.53 -11.42 36.60
N ALA A 46 0.25 -11.45 36.94
CA ALA A 46 -0.73 -10.49 36.47
C ALA A 46 -0.27 -9.08 36.89
N GLN A 47 0.32 -8.34 35.96
CA GLN A 47 0.53 -6.91 36.10
C GLN A 47 -0.81 -6.22 35.84
N THR A 48 -1.45 -5.80 36.93
CA THR A 48 -2.52 -4.82 36.90
C THR A 48 -1.95 -3.53 36.29
N ALA A 49 -2.23 -3.30 35.02
CA ALA A 49 -1.79 -2.11 34.31
C ALA A 49 -2.53 -0.88 34.88
N THR A 50 -1.88 -0.17 35.79
CA THR A 50 -2.28 1.17 36.19
C THR A 50 -2.09 2.08 34.97
N THR A 51 -3.19 2.50 34.36
CA THR A 51 -3.24 3.49 33.26
C THR A 51 -2.78 4.85 33.76
N THR A 52 -1.47 4.99 33.98
CA THR A 52 -0.83 6.30 33.97
C THR A 52 -0.85 6.78 32.53
N ALA A 53 -1.58 7.86 32.25
CA ALA A 53 -1.55 8.54 30.96
C ALA A 53 -0.10 8.99 30.72
N ARG A 54 0.63 8.22 29.90
CA ARG A 54 2.06 8.42 29.66
C ARG A 54 2.23 9.45 28.54
N VAL A 55 3.10 10.42 28.79
CA VAL A 55 3.33 11.61 27.96
C VAL A 55 4.02 11.19 26.65
N VAL A 56 3.37 11.45 25.52
CA VAL A 56 4.02 11.40 24.19
C VAL A 56 5.22 12.35 24.22
N PRO A 57 6.43 11.95 23.77
CA PRO A 57 7.59 12.83 23.76
C PRO A 57 7.25 14.17 23.12
N ALA A 58 7.70 15.28 23.72
CA ALA A 58 7.38 16.64 23.27
C ALA A 58 7.93 16.98 21.87
N SER A 59 8.69 16.08 21.26
CA SER A 59 9.38 16.25 19.99
C SER A 59 9.35 14.95 19.17
N LEU A 60 8.20 14.63 18.57
CA LEU A 60 8.10 13.46 17.70
C LEU A 60 8.70 13.73 16.31
N ARG A 61 9.58 12.84 15.87
CA ARG A 61 10.01 12.69 14.48
C ARG A 61 9.20 11.60 13.81
N ILE A 62 8.48 11.96 12.75
CA ILE A 62 7.64 11.05 11.98
C ILE A 62 8.15 10.96 10.55
N ARG A 63 8.23 9.73 10.04
CA ARG A 63 8.51 9.45 8.63
C ARG A 63 7.40 8.62 8.04
N ALA A 64 7.17 8.77 6.75
CA ALA A 64 6.23 7.92 6.04
C ALA A 64 6.81 7.42 4.71
N PHE A 65 6.45 6.20 4.33
CA PHE A 65 6.79 5.59 3.04
C PHE A 65 5.62 4.77 2.53
N GLY A 66 5.72 4.28 1.30
CA GLY A 66 4.70 3.45 0.70
C GLY A 66 4.14 4.06 -0.57
N ASP A 67 2.89 3.72 -0.88
CA ASP A 67 2.30 3.95 -2.19
C ASP A 67 1.40 5.19 -2.25
N ALA A 68 0.54 5.24 -3.28
CA ALA A 68 -0.40 6.32 -3.55
C ALA A 68 -1.30 6.67 -2.35
N VAL A 69 -1.61 5.71 -1.47
CA VAL A 69 -2.47 5.96 -0.30
C VAL A 69 -1.74 6.83 0.72
N THR A 70 -0.50 6.48 1.07
CA THR A 70 0.32 7.26 2.00
C THR A 70 0.77 8.59 1.39
N ALA A 71 1.02 8.62 0.09
CA ALA A 71 1.40 9.84 -0.63
C ALA A 71 0.27 10.90 -0.69
N GLY A 72 -0.98 10.50 -0.44
CA GLY A 72 -2.14 11.39 -0.57
C GLY A 72 -2.45 11.68 -2.03
N PHE A 73 -2.41 10.66 -2.88
CA PHE A 73 -2.70 10.78 -4.31
C PHE A 73 -4.12 11.32 -4.56
N GLY A 74 -4.26 12.11 -5.63
CA GLY A 74 -5.52 12.76 -6.01
C GLY A 74 -5.72 14.13 -5.36
N ILE A 75 -4.79 14.57 -4.51
CA ILE A 75 -4.73 15.91 -3.93
C ILE A 75 -3.35 16.50 -4.25
N ASP A 76 -3.30 17.75 -4.71
CA ASP A 76 -2.04 18.40 -5.04
C ASP A 76 -1.33 19.02 -3.82
N ALA A 77 -0.14 19.58 -4.02
CA ALA A 77 0.65 20.23 -2.98
C ALA A 77 -0.11 21.33 -2.21
N SER A 78 -1.08 21.99 -2.86
CA SER A 78 -1.88 23.06 -2.26
C SER A 78 -3.04 22.53 -1.41
N GLY A 79 -3.26 21.21 -1.38
CA GLY A 79 -4.38 20.58 -0.69
C GLY A 79 -5.67 20.55 -1.50
N LEU A 80 -5.62 20.91 -2.78
CA LEU A 80 -6.78 20.89 -3.66
C LEU A 80 -6.91 19.54 -4.35
N VAL A 81 -8.15 19.05 -4.43
CA VAL A 81 -8.47 17.83 -5.17
C VAL A 81 -8.10 18.04 -6.63
N VAL A 82 -7.31 17.12 -7.18
CA VAL A 82 -6.95 17.13 -8.59
C VAL A 82 -8.22 16.93 -9.42
N PRO A 83 -8.55 17.87 -10.34
CA PRO A 83 -9.77 17.77 -11.12
C PRO A 83 -9.81 16.47 -11.91
N ARG A 84 -10.98 15.84 -11.96
CA ARG A 84 -11.17 14.52 -12.58
C ARG A 84 -10.62 14.46 -14.00
N GLU A 85 -10.85 15.48 -14.80
CA GLU A 85 -10.37 15.61 -16.18
C GLU A 85 -8.84 15.62 -16.30
N LYS A 86 -8.11 16.01 -15.24
CA LYS A 86 -6.65 16.03 -15.19
C LYS A 86 -6.03 14.79 -14.53
N THR A 87 -6.83 13.98 -13.84
CA THR A 87 -6.34 12.76 -13.17
C THR A 87 -5.75 11.76 -14.15
N ILE A 88 -6.22 11.73 -15.41
CA ILE A 88 -5.68 10.84 -16.44
C ILE A 88 -4.22 11.12 -16.71
N ASP A 89 -3.84 12.39 -16.64
CA ASP A 89 -2.47 12.75 -16.91
C ASP A 89 -1.60 12.18 -15.79
N CYS A 90 -2.08 12.15 -14.53
CA CYS A 90 -1.31 11.75 -13.35
C CYS A 90 -0.82 10.29 -13.34
N ARG A 91 -1.20 9.49 -14.34
CA ARG A 91 -0.89 8.06 -14.41
C ARG A 91 0.62 7.81 -14.38
N PRO A 92 1.08 6.85 -13.56
CA PRO A 92 2.40 6.26 -13.75
C PRO A 92 2.49 5.70 -15.17
N LYS A 93 3.71 5.66 -15.72
CA LYS A 93 3.98 4.97 -16.98
C LYS A 93 4.26 3.50 -16.67
N TRP A 94 3.61 2.64 -17.46
CA TRP A 94 3.68 1.19 -17.31
C TRP A 94 4.29 0.58 -18.57
N ILE A 95 5.15 -0.42 -18.41
CA ILE A 95 5.63 -1.22 -19.54
C ILE A 95 4.56 -2.27 -19.87
N GLY A 96 4.48 -2.67 -21.13
CA GLY A 96 3.45 -3.59 -21.64
C GLY A 96 3.44 -4.99 -21.03
N ASP A 97 4.40 -5.33 -20.17
CA ASP A 97 4.45 -6.59 -19.40
C ASP A 97 3.75 -6.50 -18.03
N GLY A 98 3.20 -5.33 -17.68
CA GLY A 98 2.50 -5.11 -16.42
C GLY A 98 3.40 -4.66 -15.26
N THR A 99 4.67 -4.34 -15.51
CA THR A 99 5.55 -3.69 -14.54
C THR A 99 5.50 -2.16 -14.66
N ALA A 100 5.54 -1.45 -13.53
CA ALA A 100 5.77 0.01 -13.52
C ALA A 100 7.14 0.31 -14.12
N THR A 101 7.21 1.21 -15.11
CA THR A 101 8.51 1.78 -15.49
C THR A 101 8.89 2.93 -14.59
N THR A 102 7.90 3.60 -14.00
CA THR A 102 8.08 4.89 -13.34
C THR A 102 7.13 5.00 -12.14
N ALA A 103 7.65 5.32 -10.97
CA ALA A 103 6.89 5.79 -9.81
C ALA A 103 7.34 7.23 -9.52
N GLY A 104 6.43 8.09 -9.07
CA GLY A 104 6.71 9.51 -8.89
C GLY A 104 5.84 10.16 -7.83
N THR A 105 6.10 11.45 -7.57
CA THR A 105 5.32 12.24 -6.59
C THR A 105 4.18 13.02 -7.24
N ARG A 106 3.88 12.70 -8.50
CA ARG A 106 2.91 13.42 -9.29
C ARG A 106 1.49 13.24 -8.76
N CYS A 107 0.77 14.35 -8.63
CA CYS A 107 -0.62 14.40 -8.14
C CYS A 107 -0.78 13.81 -6.74
N SER A 108 0.29 13.80 -5.96
CA SER A 108 0.32 13.41 -4.55
C SER A 108 0.49 14.66 -3.70
N SER A 109 -0.17 14.69 -2.55
CA SER A 109 -0.18 15.88 -1.69
C SER A 109 1.17 16.16 -1.04
N ASN A 110 2.09 15.19 -1.02
CA ASN A 110 3.48 15.35 -0.57
C ASN A 110 4.45 15.78 -1.68
N GLY A 111 3.98 15.88 -2.93
CA GLY A 111 4.79 16.17 -4.11
C GLY A 111 4.60 17.59 -4.65
N LEU A 112 5.59 18.11 -5.37
CA LEU A 112 5.47 19.36 -6.15
C LEU A 112 4.89 19.14 -7.55
N ASN A 113 4.84 17.89 -7.98
CA ASN A 113 4.55 17.50 -9.34
C ASN A 113 3.03 17.48 -9.60
N GLY A 114 2.57 18.33 -10.51
CA GLY A 114 1.15 18.44 -10.88
C GLY A 114 0.77 17.62 -12.11
N PRO A 115 -0.48 17.72 -12.57
CA PRO A 115 -0.87 17.19 -13.87
C PRO A 115 -0.03 17.83 -15.01
N GLY A 116 0.62 17.00 -15.82
CA GLY A 116 1.48 17.32 -16.95
C GLY A 116 2.95 17.00 -16.72
N SER A 117 3.39 16.84 -15.47
CA SER A 117 4.81 16.58 -15.15
C SER A 117 5.26 15.17 -15.53
N SER A 118 6.58 14.94 -15.52
CA SER A 118 7.14 13.61 -15.74
C SER A 118 6.54 12.60 -14.72
N PRO A 119 6.19 11.39 -15.18
CA PRO A 119 5.59 10.36 -14.33
C PRO A 119 6.60 9.64 -13.41
N ASP A 120 7.90 9.74 -13.70
CA ASP A 120 9.05 9.22 -12.94
C ASP A 120 9.67 10.23 -11.98
N GLU A 121 9.30 11.51 -12.08
CA GLU A 121 9.91 12.54 -11.27
C GLU A 121 9.48 12.41 -9.80
N ILE A 122 10.47 12.20 -8.93
CA ILE A 122 10.34 12.24 -7.48
C ILE A 122 10.79 13.63 -7.02
N SER A 123 9.82 14.48 -6.73
CA SER A 123 10.04 15.83 -6.21
C SER A 123 9.03 16.12 -5.10
N PHE A 124 9.51 16.19 -3.87
CA PHE A 124 8.69 16.42 -2.68
C PHE A 124 8.49 17.92 -2.42
N SER A 125 7.35 18.30 -1.85
CA SER A 125 7.16 19.65 -1.34
C SER A 125 8.10 19.92 -0.17
N ALA A 126 8.42 21.19 0.09
CA ALA A 126 9.37 21.57 1.14
C ALA A 126 8.97 21.09 2.55
N ASP A 127 7.67 20.88 2.77
CA ASP A 127 7.05 20.42 4.01
C ASP A 127 6.50 18.99 3.92
N PHE A 128 6.76 18.29 2.81
CA PHE A 128 6.27 16.95 2.51
C PHE A 128 4.75 16.77 2.65
N GLY A 129 3.97 17.84 2.41
CA GLY A 129 2.51 17.87 2.49
C GLY A 129 1.94 18.12 3.89
N LEU A 130 2.78 18.48 4.86
CA LEU A 130 2.31 18.75 6.23
C LEU A 130 1.31 19.91 6.30
N ALA A 131 1.52 21.00 5.55
CA ALA A 131 0.68 22.19 5.62
C ALA A 131 -0.72 21.94 5.05
N ASN A 132 -0.85 21.11 4.02
CA ASN A 132 -2.13 20.83 3.39
C ASN A 132 -2.96 19.77 4.14
N LYS A 133 -2.32 18.94 4.98
CA LYS A 133 -2.98 17.91 5.80
C LYS A 133 -3.88 16.96 5.00
N ALA A 134 -3.52 16.69 3.75
CA ALA A 134 -4.32 15.87 2.86
C ALA A 134 -4.11 14.37 3.09
N SER A 135 -2.86 13.90 3.12
CA SER A 135 -2.56 12.49 3.40
C SER A 135 -2.80 12.14 4.86
N TRP A 136 -3.18 10.90 5.14
CA TRP A 136 -3.37 10.44 6.53
C TRP A 136 -2.10 10.59 7.36
N ALA A 137 -0.91 10.39 6.75
CA ALA A 137 0.37 10.58 7.42
C ALA A 137 0.59 12.04 7.86
N ALA A 138 0.29 13.02 7.00
CA ALA A 138 0.35 14.44 7.36
C ALA A 138 -0.68 14.81 8.44
N GLN A 139 -1.86 14.20 8.39
CA GLN A 139 -2.88 14.39 9.42
C GLN A 139 -2.45 13.82 10.79
N VAL A 140 -1.83 12.63 10.82
CA VAL A 140 -1.25 12.05 12.06
C VAL A 140 -0.18 12.98 12.62
N ALA A 141 0.76 13.41 11.78
CA ALA A 141 1.82 14.32 12.19
C ALA A 141 1.28 15.64 12.74
N SER A 142 0.28 16.23 12.10
CA SER A 142 -0.39 17.43 12.62
C SER A 142 -1.13 17.19 13.93
N GLN A 143 -1.78 16.04 14.13
CA GLN A 143 -2.55 15.75 15.35
C GLN A 143 -1.65 15.44 16.55
N LEU A 144 -0.48 14.87 16.30
CA LEU A 144 0.52 14.57 17.33
C LEU A 144 1.50 15.73 17.57
N ASN A 145 1.36 16.85 16.85
CA ASN A 145 2.28 17.98 16.89
C ASN A 145 3.74 17.56 16.63
N ALA A 146 3.96 16.72 15.61
CA ALA A 146 5.30 16.31 15.21
C ALA A 146 6.14 17.55 14.86
N ILE A 147 7.37 17.59 15.37
CA ILE A 147 8.30 18.71 15.14
C ILE A 147 9.11 18.51 13.86
N ASP A 148 9.19 17.27 13.39
CA ASP A 148 9.97 16.85 12.24
C ASP A 148 9.17 15.77 11.49
N PHE A 149 8.76 16.09 10.26
CA PHE A 149 7.94 15.23 9.43
C PHE A 149 8.47 15.18 8.01
N ALA A 150 8.55 13.97 7.45
CA ALA A 150 8.75 13.78 6.02
C ALA A 150 7.94 12.57 5.52
N ASN A 151 7.15 12.80 4.49
CA ASN A 151 6.41 11.76 3.78
C ASN A 151 7.09 11.45 2.46
N TYR A 152 7.88 10.38 2.44
CA TYR A 152 8.61 9.91 1.26
C TYR A 152 7.80 8.93 0.41
N ALA A 153 6.50 8.72 0.70
CA ALA A 153 5.67 7.83 -0.11
C ALA A 153 5.59 8.29 -1.57
N VAL A 154 5.61 7.32 -2.49
CA VAL A 154 5.68 7.54 -3.94
C VAL A 154 4.51 6.80 -4.59
N ALA A 155 3.68 7.52 -5.34
CA ALA A 155 2.55 6.93 -6.04
C ALA A 155 3.04 6.03 -7.18
N GLY A 156 2.46 4.83 -7.30
CA GLY A 156 2.90 3.80 -8.24
C GLY A 156 4.05 2.94 -7.73
N SER A 157 4.58 3.21 -6.53
CA SER A 157 5.65 2.40 -5.96
C SER A 157 5.13 1.04 -5.52
N SER A 158 5.91 0.00 -5.82
CA SER A 158 5.56 -1.38 -5.48
C SER A 158 6.42 -1.90 -4.34
N LEU A 159 6.05 -3.06 -3.80
CA LEU A 159 6.88 -3.76 -2.80
C LEU A 159 8.33 -3.94 -3.27
N VAL A 160 8.56 -4.36 -4.53
CA VAL A 160 9.93 -4.54 -5.05
C VAL A 160 10.71 -3.25 -5.16
N SER A 161 10.03 -2.11 -5.22
CA SER A 161 10.67 -0.81 -5.32
C SER A 161 11.27 -0.33 -4.01
N TRP A 162 10.74 -0.78 -2.89
CA TRP A 162 11.22 -0.44 -1.55
C TRP A 162 12.27 -1.43 -1.03
N MET A 163 12.43 -2.59 -1.66
CA MET A 163 13.40 -3.61 -1.26
C MET A 163 14.83 -3.25 -1.67
N ASN A 164 15.81 -3.72 -0.89
CA ASN A 164 17.22 -3.69 -1.26
C ASN A 164 17.52 -4.68 -2.40
N LEU A 165 17.16 -4.29 -3.62
CA LEU A 165 17.43 -5.02 -4.85
C LEU A 165 18.37 -4.20 -5.74
N PRO A 166 19.30 -4.85 -6.46
CA PRO A 166 20.14 -4.16 -7.43
C PRO A 166 19.27 -3.44 -8.46
N LYS A 167 19.65 -2.21 -8.82
CA LYS A 167 19.02 -1.51 -9.95
C LYS A 167 19.34 -2.29 -11.24
N ASP A 168 18.29 -2.71 -11.94
CA ASP A 168 18.37 -3.41 -13.21
C ASP A 168 17.71 -2.54 -14.28
N ASP A 169 18.45 -2.24 -15.36
CA ASP A 169 17.94 -1.45 -16.49
C ASP A 169 16.73 -2.11 -17.18
N THR A 170 16.58 -3.43 -17.02
CA THR A 170 15.45 -4.21 -17.52
C THR A 170 14.29 -4.34 -16.53
N ALA A 171 14.52 -3.99 -15.25
CA ALA A 171 13.51 -3.96 -14.20
C ALA A 171 13.63 -2.66 -13.37
N PRO A 172 13.38 -1.48 -13.99
CA PRO A 172 13.68 -0.18 -13.40
C PRO A 172 12.88 0.15 -12.12
N ALA A 173 11.81 -0.60 -11.84
CA ALA A 173 11.06 -0.49 -10.59
C ALA A 173 11.74 -1.16 -9.40
N GLU A 174 12.68 -2.10 -9.58
CA GLU A 174 13.31 -2.83 -8.48
C GLU A 174 14.33 -1.93 -7.75
N GLY A 175 14.18 -1.84 -6.43
CA GLY A 175 15.04 -0.99 -5.58
C GLY A 175 14.95 0.52 -5.85
N ALA A 176 14.03 0.97 -6.71
CA ALA A 176 13.93 2.37 -7.15
C ALA A 176 13.68 3.37 -6.01
N GLN A 177 13.03 2.94 -4.93
CA GLN A 177 12.75 3.73 -3.73
C GLN A 177 13.58 3.29 -2.51
N HIS A 178 14.51 2.32 -2.66
CA HIS A 178 15.30 1.85 -1.52
C HIS A 178 16.16 2.97 -0.91
N ASP A 179 16.71 3.87 -1.74
CA ASP A 179 17.45 5.06 -1.27
C ASP A 179 16.61 6.00 -0.38
N LEU A 180 15.28 5.97 -0.48
CA LEU A 180 14.37 6.71 0.40
C LEU A 180 14.14 5.95 1.72
N LEU A 181 14.08 4.62 1.67
CA LEU A 181 13.99 3.78 2.87
C LEU A 181 15.24 3.94 3.75
N GLU A 182 16.43 3.90 3.15
CA GLU A 182 17.70 4.12 3.87
C GLU A 182 17.76 5.51 4.52
N ARG A 183 17.12 6.53 3.92
CA ARG A 183 17.02 7.87 4.53
C ARG A 183 16.12 7.85 5.76
N ILE A 184 15.00 7.12 5.70
CA ILE A 184 14.10 6.95 6.85
C ILE A 184 14.85 6.26 7.99
N GLU A 185 15.60 5.20 7.68
CA GLU A 185 16.40 4.46 8.66
C GLU A 185 17.47 5.35 9.30
N ARG A 186 18.18 6.14 8.49
CA ARG A 186 19.20 7.09 8.96
C ARG A 186 18.62 8.22 9.81
N ASP A 187 17.40 8.66 9.50
CA ASP A 187 16.71 9.69 10.28
C ASP A 187 16.29 9.17 11.67
N ASP A 188 16.30 7.84 11.89
CA ASP A 188 15.93 7.15 13.14
C ASP A 188 14.67 7.76 13.80
N PRO A 189 13.51 7.73 13.11
CA PRO A 189 12.30 8.37 13.59
C PRO A 189 11.69 7.64 14.78
N ASP A 190 10.82 8.33 15.53
CA ASP A 190 10.01 7.70 16.56
C ASP A 190 8.89 6.85 15.94
N ILE A 191 8.32 7.32 14.83
CA ILE A 191 7.17 6.70 14.16
C ILE A 191 7.41 6.64 12.66
N VAL A 192 7.19 5.47 12.07
CA VAL A 192 7.15 5.22 10.63
C VAL A 192 5.74 4.82 10.23
N LEU A 193 5.16 5.53 9.28
CA LEU A 193 3.81 5.31 8.77
C LEU A 193 3.87 4.77 7.34
N ALA A 194 3.13 3.71 7.02
CA ALA A 194 3.11 3.20 5.66
C ALA A 194 1.80 2.54 5.24
N THR A 195 1.54 2.59 3.94
CA THR A 195 0.55 1.79 3.23
C THR A 195 1.27 1.21 2.02
N ILE A 196 1.38 -0.13 1.94
CA ILE A 196 2.16 -0.80 0.91
C ILE A 196 1.62 -2.22 0.64
N GLY A 197 1.71 -2.67 -0.61
CA GLY A 197 1.29 -4.01 -1.04
C GLY A 197 0.17 -4.06 -2.09
N GLY A 198 -0.55 -2.96 -2.30
CA GLY A 198 -1.66 -2.87 -3.25
C GLY A 198 -1.22 -2.60 -4.69
N ASP A 199 -0.19 -1.78 -4.89
CA ASP A 199 0.09 -1.20 -6.20
C ASP A 199 0.40 -2.24 -7.30
N LEU A 200 1.15 -3.32 -7.03
CA LEU A 200 1.43 -4.39 -8.03
C LEU A 200 0.19 -5.07 -8.59
N LEU A 201 -0.87 -5.16 -7.81
CA LEU A 201 -2.13 -5.73 -8.28
C LEU A 201 -2.95 -4.74 -9.09
N LEU A 202 -2.69 -3.45 -8.92
CA LEU A 202 -3.56 -2.35 -9.35
C LEU A 202 -2.97 -1.56 -10.55
N GLN A 203 -1.76 -1.93 -11.00
CA GLN A 203 -1.03 -1.34 -12.15
C GLN A 203 -1.76 -1.53 -13.49
N GLN A 204 -2.34 -0.47 -14.06
CA GLN A 204 -3.06 -0.49 -15.35
C GLN A 204 -2.14 -0.26 -16.55
N PRO A 205 -2.55 -0.48 -17.82
CA PRO A 205 -3.86 -0.93 -18.33
C PRO A 205 -4.06 -2.45 -18.34
N ALA A 206 -3.04 -3.23 -18.00
CA ALA A 206 -3.05 -4.70 -17.99
C ALA A 206 -3.01 -5.29 -16.58
N SER A 207 -3.60 -4.58 -15.61
CA SER A 207 -3.58 -4.99 -14.20
C SER A 207 -3.98 -6.45 -14.04
N PRO A 208 -3.16 -7.28 -13.37
CA PRO A 208 -3.48 -8.68 -13.16
C PRO A 208 -4.84 -8.88 -12.48
N VAL A 209 -5.26 -7.95 -11.60
CA VAL A 209 -6.56 -8.05 -10.92
C VAL A 209 -7.76 -7.87 -11.86
N ARG A 210 -7.60 -7.19 -13.00
CA ARG A 210 -8.66 -7.14 -14.03
C ARG A 210 -8.93 -8.50 -14.63
N THR A 211 -7.90 -9.35 -14.73
CA THR A 211 -8.08 -10.72 -15.21
C THR A 211 -8.92 -11.57 -14.25
N CYS A 212 -8.94 -11.19 -12.96
CA CYS A 212 -9.81 -11.82 -11.96
C CYS A 212 -11.27 -11.37 -12.05
N ALA A 213 -11.57 -10.28 -12.77
CA ALA A 213 -12.91 -9.66 -12.86
C ALA A 213 -13.57 -9.79 -14.25
N PRO A 214 -13.71 -11.01 -14.82
CA PRO A 214 -14.24 -11.17 -16.17
C PRO A 214 -15.74 -10.87 -16.30
N LEU A 215 -16.55 -11.04 -15.23
CA LEU A 215 -17.99 -10.71 -15.23
C LEU A 215 -18.38 -9.91 -13.96
N SER A 216 -19.63 -9.44 -13.92
CA SER A 216 -20.12 -8.48 -12.92
C SER A 216 -20.93 -9.06 -11.76
N ASP A 217 -21.19 -10.38 -11.73
CA ASP A 217 -22.11 -11.01 -10.78
C ASP A 217 -21.41 -11.59 -9.53
N VAL A 218 -21.78 -11.07 -8.35
CA VAL A 218 -21.24 -11.49 -7.03
C VAL A 218 -21.61 -12.93 -6.70
N ALA A 219 -22.87 -13.31 -6.93
CA ALA A 219 -23.40 -14.60 -6.47
C ALA A 219 -22.67 -15.77 -7.13
N THR A 220 -22.22 -15.58 -8.37
CA THR A 220 -21.54 -16.59 -9.16
C THR A 220 -20.01 -16.48 -9.07
N GLN A 221 -19.45 -15.29 -8.86
CA GLN A 221 -18.00 -15.06 -8.98
C GLN A 221 -17.27 -14.63 -7.71
N GLY A 222 -17.96 -14.41 -6.59
CA GLY A 222 -17.31 -13.97 -5.35
C GLY A 222 -16.10 -14.83 -4.97
N THR A 223 -16.28 -16.15 -4.95
CA THR A 223 -15.19 -17.11 -4.65
C THR A 223 -14.10 -17.10 -5.72
N GLN A 224 -14.45 -17.10 -7.02
CA GLN A 224 -13.46 -17.10 -8.11
C GLN A 224 -12.59 -15.85 -8.10
N PHE A 225 -13.20 -14.68 -7.84
CA PHE A 225 -12.49 -13.42 -7.72
C PHE A 225 -11.53 -13.45 -6.53
N THR A 226 -12.00 -13.89 -5.36
CA THR A 226 -11.16 -14.05 -4.16
C THR A 226 -9.98 -14.99 -4.39
N ASP A 227 -10.22 -16.18 -4.96
CA ASP A 227 -9.17 -17.17 -5.23
C ASP A 227 -8.12 -16.63 -6.20
N CYS A 228 -8.57 -15.93 -7.25
CA CYS A 228 -7.68 -15.30 -8.22
C CYS A 228 -6.84 -14.18 -7.58
N VAL A 229 -7.43 -13.30 -6.78
CA VAL A 229 -6.72 -12.24 -6.05
C VAL A 229 -5.66 -12.85 -5.12
N ASN A 230 -6.02 -13.86 -4.34
CA ASN A 230 -5.08 -14.54 -3.44
C ASN A 230 -3.93 -15.18 -4.20
N ALA A 231 -4.20 -15.85 -5.32
CA ALA A 231 -3.16 -16.42 -6.16
C ALA A 231 -2.21 -15.36 -6.74
N LEU A 232 -2.70 -14.16 -7.05
CA LEU A 232 -1.85 -13.04 -7.47
C LEU A 232 -0.99 -12.52 -6.32
N LEU A 233 -1.56 -12.35 -5.12
CA LEU A 233 -0.84 -11.93 -3.92
C LEU A 233 0.29 -12.90 -3.56
N ASP A 234 0.02 -14.20 -3.66
CA ASP A 234 0.98 -15.27 -3.40
C ASP A 234 2.12 -15.28 -4.41
N ARG A 235 1.80 -15.14 -5.71
CA ARG A 235 2.83 -15.03 -6.78
C ARG A 235 3.73 -13.81 -6.58
N GLN A 236 3.17 -12.72 -6.08
CA GLN A 236 3.93 -11.51 -5.74
C GLN A 236 4.65 -11.59 -4.40
N MET A 237 4.53 -12.71 -3.68
CA MET A 237 5.11 -12.91 -2.34
C MET A 237 4.80 -11.74 -1.40
N THR A 238 3.55 -11.25 -1.46
CA THR A 238 3.14 -9.98 -0.84
C THR A 238 3.48 -9.98 0.65
N LYS A 239 3.05 -11.01 1.39
CA LYS A 239 3.42 -11.20 2.81
C LYS A 239 4.94 -11.14 3.02
N GLN A 240 5.72 -11.94 2.29
CA GLN A 240 7.16 -12.06 2.51
C GLN A 240 7.89 -10.74 2.23
N ARG A 241 7.45 -9.99 1.21
CA ARG A 241 8.04 -8.70 0.87
C ARG A 241 7.69 -7.61 1.88
N ILE A 242 6.43 -7.56 2.37
CA ILE A 242 6.06 -6.67 3.47
C ILE A 242 6.90 -6.98 4.72
N MET A 243 7.09 -8.26 5.05
CA MET A 243 7.97 -8.68 6.15
C MET A 243 9.41 -8.21 5.93
N ALA A 244 9.97 -8.41 4.73
CA ALA A 244 11.35 -8.02 4.43
C ALA A 244 11.57 -6.51 4.58
N ILE A 245 10.65 -5.68 4.05
CA ILE A 245 10.73 -4.21 4.18
C ILE A 245 10.58 -3.81 5.65
N SER A 246 9.67 -4.45 6.39
CA SER A 246 9.48 -4.19 7.82
C SER A 246 10.72 -4.54 8.63
N PHE A 247 11.39 -5.64 8.29
CA PHE A 247 12.65 -6.05 8.90
C PHE A 247 13.76 -5.04 8.65
N ASP A 248 13.84 -4.49 7.44
CA ASP A 248 14.85 -3.46 7.09
C ASP A 248 14.69 -2.23 7.99
N VAL A 249 13.48 -1.67 8.01
CA VAL A 249 13.14 -0.48 8.81
C VAL A 249 13.39 -0.73 10.30
N LEU A 250 12.93 -1.86 10.84
CA LEU A 250 13.00 -2.12 12.27
C LEU A 250 14.39 -2.61 12.74
N ALA A 251 15.19 -3.23 11.87
CA ALA A 251 16.54 -3.64 12.22
C ALA A 251 17.53 -2.46 12.17
N HIS A 252 17.29 -1.48 11.31
CA HIS A 252 18.17 -0.33 11.08
C HIS A 252 17.76 0.95 11.82
N THR A 253 16.69 0.91 12.62
CA THR A 253 16.28 2.00 13.53
C THR A 253 16.36 1.54 14.98
N GLN A 254 16.68 2.45 15.89
CA GLN A 254 16.79 2.13 17.32
C GLN A 254 15.43 2.03 17.98
N ASN A 255 14.57 3.04 17.74
CA ASN A 255 13.31 3.19 18.48
C ASN A 255 12.06 3.28 17.61
N ALA A 256 12.19 3.39 16.29
CA ALA A 256 11.07 3.53 15.39
C ALA A 256 9.97 2.48 15.62
N LYS A 257 8.73 2.96 15.64
CA LYS A 257 7.51 2.15 15.59
C LYS A 257 6.94 2.19 14.19
N LEU A 258 6.72 1.04 13.59
CA LEU A 258 6.17 0.92 12.25
C LEU A 258 4.66 0.67 12.31
N LEU A 259 3.86 1.55 11.71
CA LEU A 259 2.44 1.34 11.50
C LEU A 259 2.13 1.08 10.04
N LEU A 260 1.53 -0.07 9.78
CA LEU A 260 0.99 -0.40 8.48
C LEU A 260 -0.52 -0.13 8.45
N ALA A 261 -0.94 0.80 7.60
CA ALA A 261 -2.35 1.10 7.41
C ALA A 261 -2.99 0.12 6.43
N TYR A 262 -4.22 -0.28 6.76
CA TYR A 262 -5.07 -1.05 5.87
C TYR A 262 -5.45 -0.26 4.62
N TYR A 263 -5.56 -0.99 3.52
CA TYR A 263 -6.23 -0.51 2.32
C TYR A 263 -7.73 -0.42 2.54
N LEU A 264 -8.30 0.64 1.95
CA LEU A 264 -9.73 0.88 1.91
C LEU A 264 -10.20 0.81 0.46
N PRO A 265 -11.49 0.54 0.20
CA PRO A 265 -12.05 0.66 -1.15
C PRO A 265 -11.71 2.03 -1.75
N ALA A 266 -11.27 2.02 -3.01
CA ALA A 266 -10.86 3.24 -3.69
C ALA A 266 -12.06 4.16 -3.92
N GLU A 267 -11.81 5.46 -4.11
CA GLU A 267 -12.85 6.29 -4.71
C GLU A 267 -13.22 5.76 -6.10
N PRO A 268 -14.52 5.78 -6.49
CA PRO A 268 -14.96 5.25 -7.77
C PRO A 268 -14.17 5.78 -8.97
N GLN A 269 -13.78 7.07 -8.95
CA GLN A 269 -13.01 7.72 -10.01
C GLN A 269 -11.59 7.15 -10.22
N PHE A 270 -11.07 6.43 -9.22
CA PHE A 270 -9.77 5.80 -9.23
C PHE A 270 -9.86 4.27 -9.33
N SER A 271 -11.02 3.67 -9.62
CA SER A 271 -11.12 2.22 -9.74
C SER A 271 -11.93 1.73 -10.93
N VAL A 272 -11.42 0.68 -11.53
CA VAL A 272 -12.05 -0.08 -12.62
C VAL A 272 -12.87 -1.25 -12.11
N LEU A 273 -12.77 -1.57 -10.82
CA LEU A 273 -13.40 -2.71 -10.18
C LEU A 273 -14.78 -2.31 -9.63
N LEU A 274 -15.69 -3.28 -9.58
CA LEU A 274 -16.97 -3.12 -8.89
C LEU A 274 -16.75 -2.89 -7.39
N PRO A 275 -17.66 -2.20 -6.68
CA PRO A 275 -17.51 -1.94 -5.25
C PRO A 275 -17.20 -3.19 -4.42
N TRP A 276 -17.91 -4.29 -4.67
CA TRP A 276 -17.67 -5.56 -3.96
C TRP A 276 -16.28 -6.16 -4.28
N GLN A 277 -15.79 -6.01 -5.52
CA GLN A 277 -14.45 -6.46 -5.93
C GLN A 277 -13.37 -5.62 -5.24
N GLN A 278 -13.60 -4.31 -5.08
CA GLN A 278 -12.70 -3.45 -4.33
C GLN A 278 -12.64 -3.84 -2.85
N THR A 279 -13.78 -4.17 -2.25
CA THR A 279 -13.82 -4.67 -0.87
C THR A 279 -13.04 -5.96 -0.72
N VAL A 280 -13.29 -6.95 -1.59
CA VAL A 280 -12.59 -8.24 -1.54
C VAL A 280 -11.09 -8.04 -1.75
N LEU A 281 -10.69 -7.20 -2.71
CA LEU A 281 -9.28 -6.90 -2.94
C LEU A 281 -8.62 -6.23 -1.73
N ALA A 282 -9.26 -5.21 -1.16
CA ALA A 282 -8.75 -4.52 0.02
C ALA A 282 -8.62 -5.50 1.21
N GLN A 283 -9.63 -6.34 1.46
CA GLN A 283 -9.60 -7.37 2.49
C GLN A 283 -8.48 -8.38 2.27
N ALA A 284 -8.28 -8.84 1.04
CA ALA A 284 -7.21 -9.79 0.71
C ALA A 284 -5.82 -9.17 0.93
N ILE A 285 -5.59 -7.91 0.53
CA ILE A 285 -4.33 -7.22 0.80
C ILE A 285 -4.14 -7.01 2.31
N ASN A 286 -5.17 -6.59 3.03
CA ASN A 286 -5.11 -6.37 4.48
C ASN A 286 -4.79 -7.66 5.24
N ALA A 287 -5.32 -8.81 4.80
CA ALA A 287 -4.95 -10.11 5.36
C ALA A 287 -3.45 -10.44 5.15
N GLN A 288 -2.85 -10.00 4.04
CA GLN A 288 -1.41 -10.15 3.82
C GLN A 288 -0.60 -9.21 4.73
N ILE A 289 -1.10 -7.99 4.98
CA ILE A 289 -0.51 -7.05 5.96
C ILE A 289 -0.54 -7.68 7.35
N ASP A 290 -1.70 -8.18 7.81
CA ASP A 290 -1.84 -8.84 9.11
C ASP A 290 -0.88 -10.02 9.26
N ALA A 291 -0.85 -10.90 8.25
CA ALA A 291 0.02 -12.06 8.26
C ALA A 291 1.51 -11.68 8.24
N ALA A 292 1.87 -10.55 7.62
CA ALA A 292 3.23 -10.03 7.63
C ALA A 292 3.60 -9.45 9.00
N VAL A 293 2.74 -8.63 9.60
CA VAL A 293 2.96 -8.08 10.95
C VAL A 293 3.08 -9.21 11.99
N GLN A 294 2.20 -10.22 11.91
CA GLN A 294 2.30 -11.41 12.75
C GLN A 294 3.62 -12.15 12.50
N GLY A 295 4.01 -12.36 11.24
CA GLY A 295 5.28 -13.02 10.90
C GLY A 295 6.51 -12.24 11.40
N VAL A 296 6.44 -10.91 11.43
CA VAL A 296 7.48 -10.07 12.05
C VAL A 296 7.52 -10.31 13.55
N ALA A 297 6.38 -10.25 14.23
CA ALA A 297 6.26 -10.50 15.67
C ALA A 297 6.79 -11.89 16.07
N GLU A 298 6.52 -12.91 15.25
CA GLU A 298 6.96 -14.29 15.45
C GLU A 298 8.46 -14.53 15.20
N SER A 299 9.18 -13.56 14.62
CA SER A 299 10.64 -13.68 14.39
C SER A 299 11.45 -13.80 15.68
N GLY A 300 10.90 -13.39 16.82
CA GLY A 300 11.57 -13.37 18.12
C GLY A 300 12.63 -12.27 18.27
N ALA A 301 12.79 -11.40 17.28
CA ALA A 301 13.70 -10.26 17.38
C ALA A 301 13.22 -9.26 18.43
N ALA A 302 14.14 -8.64 19.17
CA ALA A 302 13.78 -7.67 20.22
C ALA A 302 12.96 -6.47 19.70
N TRP A 303 13.18 -6.09 18.44
CA TRP A 303 12.45 -5.01 17.78
C TRP A 303 11.12 -5.45 17.16
N ALA A 304 10.79 -6.74 17.16
CA ALA A 304 9.60 -7.27 16.48
C ALA A 304 8.27 -6.80 17.09
N GLN A 305 8.26 -6.32 18.34
CA GLN A 305 7.07 -5.73 18.96
C GLN A 305 6.86 -4.26 18.61
N ARG A 306 7.71 -3.68 17.75
CA ARG A 306 7.62 -2.28 17.30
C ARG A 306 6.79 -2.11 16.04
N ILE A 307 6.07 -3.14 15.59
CA ILE A 307 5.19 -3.07 14.42
C ILE A 307 3.75 -3.30 14.83
N ASP A 308 2.83 -2.59 14.19
CA ASP A 308 1.39 -2.78 14.36
C ASP A 308 0.63 -2.36 13.10
N VAL A 309 -0.67 -2.64 13.10
CA VAL A 309 -1.58 -2.25 12.03
C VAL A 309 -2.47 -1.09 12.46
N VAL A 310 -2.95 -0.31 11.48
CA VAL A 310 -4.04 0.66 11.67
C VAL A 310 -5.32 0.00 11.16
N PRO A 311 -6.07 -0.75 12.00
CA PRO A 311 -7.20 -1.50 11.53
C PRO A 311 -8.39 -0.56 11.31
N VAL A 312 -8.88 -0.51 10.07
CA VAL A 312 -10.13 0.18 9.76
C VAL A 312 -11.16 -0.85 9.33
N ALA A 313 -12.30 -0.88 10.02
CA ALA A 313 -13.40 -1.76 9.66
C ALA A 313 -14.06 -1.27 8.36
N ILE A 314 -14.06 -2.13 7.34
CA ILE A 314 -14.72 -1.87 6.06
C ILE A 314 -16.17 -2.37 6.16
N GLN A 315 -17.15 -1.48 6.22
CA GLN A 315 -18.56 -1.83 5.96
C GLN A 315 -18.98 -1.30 4.58
N SER A 316 -18.75 -2.09 3.53
CA SER A 316 -19.20 -1.76 2.17
C SER A 316 -20.62 -2.25 1.85
N ASP A 317 -21.22 -3.08 2.72
CA ASP A 317 -22.44 -3.86 2.41
C ASP A 317 -23.73 -3.03 2.31
N ARG A 318 -23.66 -1.69 2.39
CA ARG A 318 -24.84 -0.82 2.41
C ARG A 318 -25.25 -0.26 1.06
N CYS A 319 -24.61 -0.62 -0.05
CA CYS A 319 -24.95 -0.07 -1.36
C CYS A 319 -24.87 -1.11 -2.48
N PRO A 320 -25.97 -1.78 -2.86
CA PRO A 320 -26.00 -2.52 -4.12
C PRO A 320 -25.90 -1.53 -5.30
N PRO A 321 -24.88 -1.61 -6.17
CA PRO A 321 -24.80 -0.77 -7.35
C PRO A 321 -25.83 -1.22 -8.40
N VAL A 322 -26.38 -0.27 -9.15
CA VAL A 322 -27.06 -0.54 -10.43
C VAL A 322 -26.01 -0.48 -11.53
N VAL A 323 -25.66 -1.65 -12.08
CA VAL A 323 -24.80 -1.75 -13.26
C VAL A 323 -25.63 -1.38 -14.49
N ILE A 324 -25.33 -0.25 -15.15
CA ILE A 324 -25.82 -0.01 -16.51
C ILE A 324 -24.80 -0.65 -17.44
N ALA A 325 -25.01 -1.94 -17.76
CA ALA A 325 -24.21 -2.64 -18.76
C ALA A 325 -24.53 -2.04 -20.14
N GLY A 326 -23.67 -1.12 -20.62
CA GLY A 326 -23.57 -0.81 -22.04
C GLY A 326 -22.81 -1.92 -22.76
N PRO A 327 -23.10 -2.22 -24.04
CA PRO A 327 -22.34 -3.20 -24.81
C PRO A 327 -20.86 -2.80 -24.76
N SER A 328 -20.03 -3.76 -24.39
CA SER A 328 -18.57 -3.69 -24.24
C SER A 328 -17.87 -3.52 -25.59
N PHE A 329 -18.30 -2.57 -26.43
CA PHE A 329 -17.47 -2.06 -27.51
C PHE A 329 -16.34 -1.26 -26.83
N LEU A 330 -15.12 -1.82 -26.79
CA LEU A 330 -13.85 -1.24 -26.27
C LEU A 330 -13.41 -1.60 -24.83
N GLY A 331 -14.02 -2.56 -24.13
CA GLY A 331 -13.49 -3.04 -22.84
C GLY A 331 -13.48 -2.02 -21.69
N ARG A 332 -14.39 -1.03 -21.73
CA ARG A 332 -14.58 -0.02 -20.67
C ARG A 332 -15.91 -0.23 -19.96
N THR A 333 -15.86 -0.54 -18.66
CA THR A 333 -17.00 -0.46 -17.75
C THR A 333 -17.18 1.00 -17.30
N TRP A 334 -18.39 1.54 -17.48
CA TRP A 334 -18.76 2.86 -17.01
C TRP A 334 -19.60 2.71 -15.74
N PHE A 335 -19.34 3.54 -14.74
CA PHE A 335 -20.10 3.55 -13.50
C PHE A 335 -20.81 4.90 -13.33
N THR A 336 -22.11 4.85 -13.02
CA THR A 336 -22.84 5.98 -12.45
C THR A 336 -23.10 5.69 -10.98
N PRO A 337 -22.45 6.39 -10.03
CA PRO A 337 -22.82 6.26 -8.63
C PRO A 337 -24.26 6.74 -8.44
N LEU A 338 -25.05 6.01 -7.64
CA LEU A 338 -26.32 6.52 -7.16
C LEU A 338 -26.05 7.72 -6.24
N SER A 339 -26.85 8.77 -6.38
CA SER A 339 -26.79 10.00 -5.60
C SER A 339 -27.22 9.83 -4.13
N ALA A 340 -26.97 8.67 -3.52
CA ALA A 340 -27.40 8.35 -2.15
C ALA A 340 -26.36 7.56 -1.33
N CYS A 341 -25.18 7.27 -1.90
CA CYS A 341 -24.13 6.54 -1.21
C CYS A 341 -23.31 7.51 -0.33
N GLY A 342 -23.81 7.80 0.87
CA GLY A 342 -23.05 8.48 1.91
C GLY A 342 -22.58 7.49 2.98
N VAL A 343 -21.37 7.68 3.50
CA VAL A 343 -21.08 7.31 4.90
C VAL A 343 -22.10 8.07 5.76
N ALA A 344 -22.57 7.50 6.87
CA ALA A 344 -23.49 8.22 7.75
C ALA A 344 -22.91 9.62 8.09
N GLY A 345 -23.60 10.68 7.68
CA GLY A 345 -23.12 12.06 7.81
C GLY A 345 -22.49 12.70 6.56
N VAL A 346 -22.43 12.03 5.41
CA VAL A 346 -21.85 12.56 4.16
C VAL A 346 -22.94 12.81 3.11
N PRO A 347 -23.10 14.05 2.60
CA PRO A 347 -24.07 14.33 1.56
C PRO A 347 -23.63 13.74 0.21
N PRO A 348 -24.58 13.26 -0.62
CA PRO A 348 -24.26 12.66 -1.90
C PRO A 348 -23.77 13.67 -2.94
N ALA A 349 -22.92 13.21 -3.87
CA ALA A 349 -22.41 14.02 -4.97
C ALA A 349 -23.52 14.36 -5.98
N ALA A 350 -23.61 15.64 -6.36
CA ALA A 350 -24.78 16.20 -7.05
C ALA A 350 -24.87 15.96 -8.58
N LYS A 351 -23.91 15.29 -9.24
CA LYS A 351 -24.00 15.03 -10.70
C LYS A 351 -23.36 13.70 -11.14
N ALA A 352 -24.12 12.93 -11.91
CA ALA A 352 -23.70 11.69 -12.57
C ALA A 352 -22.97 12.02 -13.89
N LEU A 353 -21.68 11.68 -13.99
CA LEU A 353 -20.92 11.76 -15.24
C LEU A 353 -20.09 10.48 -15.40
N ALA A 354 -20.21 9.87 -16.58
CA ALA A 354 -19.42 8.71 -16.99
C ALA A 354 -17.93 9.09 -17.06
N PHE A 355 -17.05 8.26 -16.48
CA PHE A 355 -15.61 8.53 -16.44
C PHE A 355 -14.79 7.28 -16.81
N THR A 356 -13.57 7.49 -17.31
CA THR A 356 -12.57 6.41 -17.46
C THR A 356 -11.72 6.39 -16.20
N PRO A 357 -11.78 5.33 -15.37
CA PRO A 357 -11.07 5.31 -14.11
C PRO A 357 -9.56 5.42 -14.33
N VAL A 358 -8.92 6.24 -13.50
CA VAL A 358 -7.47 6.25 -13.37
C VAL A 358 -7.18 5.20 -12.32
N SER A 359 -7.12 3.93 -12.72
CA SER A 359 -6.95 2.85 -11.72
C SER A 359 -5.54 2.90 -11.14
N MET A 360 -5.42 3.69 -10.09
CA MET A 360 -4.40 3.63 -9.07
C MET A 360 -5.09 3.00 -7.87
N GLY A 361 -4.50 1.95 -7.36
CA GLY A 361 -5.12 1.15 -6.33
C GLY A 361 -5.64 1.98 -5.16
N THR A 362 -6.84 1.64 -4.68
CA THR A 362 -7.28 1.88 -3.29
C THR A 362 -7.05 3.29 -2.73
N VAL A 363 -6.99 4.32 -3.57
CA VAL A 363 -6.82 5.71 -3.12
C VAL A 363 -8.08 6.10 -2.36
N PRO A 364 -8.01 6.30 -1.03
CA PRO A 364 -9.18 6.62 -0.24
C PRO A 364 -9.56 8.08 -0.44
N SER A 365 -10.85 8.38 -0.25
CA SER A 365 -11.32 9.77 -0.18
C SER A 365 -10.66 10.55 0.95
N ALA A 366 -10.72 11.88 0.89
CA ALA A 366 -10.24 12.74 1.98
C ALA A 366 -10.85 12.35 3.35
N LEU A 367 -12.12 11.94 3.39
CA LEU A 367 -12.76 11.45 4.60
C LEU A 367 -12.14 10.14 5.09
N LEU A 368 -11.86 9.19 4.19
CA LEU A 368 -11.25 7.92 4.54
C LEU A 368 -9.78 8.08 4.97
N GLN A 369 -9.04 9.03 4.38
CA GLN A 369 -7.72 9.47 4.87
C GLN A 369 -7.80 9.98 6.32
N GLN A 370 -8.85 10.75 6.65
CA GLN A 370 -9.08 11.24 8.02
C GLN A 370 -9.42 10.11 9.00
N VAL A 371 -10.20 9.12 8.57
CA VAL A 371 -10.47 7.92 9.39
C VAL A 371 -9.17 7.17 9.68
N LEU A 372 -8.33 6.92 8.66
CA LEU A 372 -7.01 6.30 8.85
C LEU A 372 -6.16 7.07 9.86
N ALA A 373 -6.08 8.39 9.71
CA ALA A 373 -5.30 9.23 10.62
C ALA A 373 -5.81 9.15 12.07
N THR A 374 -7.13 9.23 12.25
CA THR A 374 -7.76 9.18 13.59
C THR A 374 -7.49 7.83 14.27
N VAL A 375 -7.64 6.72 13.54
CA VAL A 375 -7.36 5.38 14.07
C VAL A 375 -5.88 5.21 14.36
N ALA A 376 -4.99 5.72 13.50
CA ALA A 376 -3.55 5.66 13.70
C ALA A 376 -3.13 6.42 14.96
N VAL A 377 -3.63 7.65 15.17
CA VAL A 377 -3.39 8.41 16.40
C VAL A 377 -3.89 7.66 17.62
N ALA A 378 -5.09 7.06 17.56
CA ALA A 378 -5.61 6.26 18.66
C ALA A 378 -4.78 4.98 18.91
N ALA A 379 -4.19 4.36 17.88
CA ALA A 379 -3.26 3.23 18.04
C ALA A 379 -1.97 3.68 18.74
N ILE A 380 -1.34 4.75 18.23
CA ILE A 380 -0.11 5.33 18.79
C ILE A 380 -0.30 5.71 20.28
N GLN A 381 -1.43 6.33 20.62
CA GLN A 381 -1.74 6.73 22.00
C GLN A 381 -2.04 5.54 22.92
N ARG A 382 -2.70 4.47 22.43
CA ARG A 382 -3.06 3.30 23.24
C ARG A 382 -1.88 2.41 23.59
N HIS A 383 -0.96 2.21 22.66
CA HIS A 383 0.12 1.25 22.85
C HIS A 383 1.32 1.79 23.65
N ALA A 384 1.19 3.00 24.25
CA ALA A 384 2.24 3.63 25.05
C ALA A 384 3.62 3.52 24.38
N TRP A 385 3.68 3.81 23.08
CA TRP A 385 4.86 3.68 22.21
C TRP A 385 5.98 4.69 22.50
N ALA A 386 6.03 5.20 23.73
CA ALA A 386 7.05 6.09 24.28
C ALA A 386 8.15 5.30 25.00
#